data_AF-A0A3B5L323-F1
#
_entry.id   AF-A0A3B5L323-F1
#
_cell.length_a   1.000
_cell.length_b   1.000
_cell.length_c   1.000
_cell.angle_alpha   90.00
_cell.angle_beta   90.00
_cell.angle_gamma   90.00
#
_symmetry.space_group_name_H-M   'P 1'
#
loop_
_entity.id
_entity.type
_entity.pdbx_description
1 polymer ?
#
loop_
_entity_poly.entity_id
_entity_poly.type
_entity_poly.pdbx_seq_one_letter_code
_entity_poly.pdbx_strand_id
1 'polypeptide(L)'
;LKEFVAVRVQDPRIQNEGSWNSYVDYKIFLHTNSKAFTAKTSCVRRRYSEFEWLRKKLQKNAGLVPVPDLPGKSFFSFNNEDFLEKRRRGLQVFLDKVVHTTVCLSDSQLHLFLQTQLPIGHIQDCVQGLTPYSVTDAILTYASSNRGLAQAQYSVT
;
A
#
# COMPACT_ATOMS: atom_id res chain seq x y z
N LEU A 1 -17.21 -1.13 -21.16
CA LEU A 1 -15.90 -0.60 -20.75
C LEU A 1 -15.05 -1.77 -20.23
N LYS A 2 -13.79 -1.89 -20.66
CA LYS A 2 -12.88 -2.93 -20.15
C LYS A 2 -12.49 -2.61 -18.70
N GLU A 3 -12.41 -3.65 -17.85
CA GLU A 3 -11.95 -3.51 -16.47
C GLU A 3 -10.45 -3.15 -16.43
N PHE A 4 -10.04 -2.24 -15.53
CA PHE A 4 -8.66 -1.84 -15.31
C PHE A 4 -8.36 -1.60 -13.83
N VAL A 5 -7.13 -1.87 -13.41
CA VAL A 5 -6.58 -1.47 -12.12
C VAL A 5 -5.24 -0.77 -12.36
N ALA A 6 -5.15 0.51 -12.03
CA ALA A 6 -3.93 1.29 -12.17
C ALA A 6 -3.40 1.66 -10.78
N VAL A 7 -2.19 1.22 -10.45
CA VAL A 7 -1.49 1.55 -9.20
C VAL A 7 -0.19 2.30 -9.50
N ARG A 8 0.14 3.30 -8.69
CA ARG A 8 1.36 4.12 -8.82
C ARG A 8 2.04 4.32 -7.47
N VAL A 9 3.28 3.90 -7.34
CA VAL A 9 4.17 4.16 -6.19
C VAL A 9 5.08 5.32 -6.53
N GLN A 10 5.00 6.40 -5.77
CA GLN A 10 5.57 7.70 -6.12
C GLN A 10 6.07 8.45 -4.88
N ASP A 11 6.74 9.58 -5.12
CA ASP A 11 6.95 10.63 -4.12
C ASP A 11 7.50 10.10 -2.79
N PRO A 12 8.70 9.50 -2.77
CA PRO A 12 9.32 9.04 -1.52
C PRO A 12 9.56 10.22 -0.58
N ARG A 13 9.24 10.08 0.71
CA ARG A 13 9.44 11.16 1.70
C ARG A 13 9.96 10.65 3.02
N ILE A 14 10.82 11.45 3.64
CA ILE A 14 11.24 11.28 5.02
C ILE A 14 10.10 11.76 5.92
N GLN A 15 9.69 10.91 6.85
CA GLN A 15 8.75 11.20 7.92
C GLN A 15 9.54 11.34 9.23
N ASN A 16 9.12 12.25 10.10
CA ASN A 16 9.78 12.54 11.38
C ASN A 16 11.28 12.85 11.23
N GLU A 17 11.64 13.67 10.24
CA GLU A 17 13.03 14.06 10.00
C GLU A 17 13.66 14.67 11.27
N GLY A 18 14.89 14.25 11.58
CA GLY A 18 15.59 14.66 12.80
C GLY A 18 15.19 13.93 14.09
N SER A 19 14.19 13.03 14.05
CA SER A 19 13.78 12.21 15.20
C SER A 19 14.36 10.79 15.14
N TRP A 20 14.46 10.14 16.30
CA TRP A 20 14.88 8.73 16.44
C TRP A 20 13.98 7.74 15.70
N ASN A 21 12.74 8.15 15.40
CA ASN A 21 11.75 7.37 14.66
C ASN A 21 11.58 7.85 13.21
N SER A 22 12.62 8.43 12.61
CA SER A 22 12.63 8.81 11.19
C SER A 22 12.52 7.58 10.28
N TYR A 23 11.74 7.69 9.19
CA TYR A 23 11.63 6.66 8.17
C TYR A 23 11.22 7.23 6.82
N VAL A 24 11.45 6.47 5.74
CA VAL A 24 10.95 6.82 4.40
C VAL A 24 9.66 6.06 4.07
N ASP A 25 8.65 6.79 3.62
CA ASP A 25 7.42 6.25 3.06
C ASP A 25 7.24 6.62 1.58
N TYR A 26 6.28 5.94 0.94
CA TYR A 26 5.98 6.10 -0.47
C TYR A 26 4.48 6.35 -0.64
N LYS A 27 4.14 7.32 -1.49
CA LYS A 27 2.76 7.55 -1.93
C LYS A 27 2.32 6.39 -2.81
N ILE A 28 1.16 5.82 -2.51
CA ILE A 28 0.48 4.84 -3.36
C ILE A 28 -0.81 5.47 -3.85
N PHE A 29 -0.94 5.64 -5.15
CA PHE A 29 -2.17 6.07 -5.80
C PHE A 29 -2.79 4.89 -6.54
N LEU A 30 -4.08 4.66 -6.34
CA LEU A 30 -4.85 3.63 -7.01
C LEU A 30 -6.03 4.29 -7.73
N HIS A 31 -6.28 3.87 -8.97
CA HIS A 31 -7.44 4.22 -9.76
C HIS A 31 -7.93 3.01 -10.54
N THR A 32 -9.22 2.68 -10.44
CA THR A 32 -9.78 1.45 -11.00
C THR A 32 -11.29 1.58 -11.24
N ASN A 33 -11.82 0.82 -12.20
CA ASN A 33 -13.25 0.55 -12.33
C ASN A 33 -13.64 -0.88 -11.88
N SER A 34 -12.68 -1.69 -11.40
CA SER A 34 -12.91 -3.07 -10.98
C SER A 34 -13.88 -3.15 -9.80
N LYS A 35 -14.71 -4.19 -9.79
CA LYS A 35 -15.60 -4.49 -8.67
C LYS A 35 -14.88 -5.09 -7.45
N ALA A 36 -13.63 -5.54 -7.63
CA ALA A 36 -12.82 -6.05 -6.52
C ALA A 36 -12.49 -4.97 -5.48
N PHE A 37 -12.52 -3.68 -5.84
CA PHE A 37 -12.16 -2.57 -4.97
C PHE A 37 -13.37 -1.75 -4.55
N THR A 38 -13.43 -1.41 -3.25
CA THR A 38 -14.50 -0.62 -2.64
C THR A 38 -14.47 0.82 -3.14
N ALA A 39 -13.35 1.53 -2.95
CA ALA A 39 -13.16 2.87 -3.51
C ALA A 39 -12.56 2.78 -4.93
N LYS A 40 -13.04 3.61 -5.86
CA LYS A 40 -12.51 3.65 -7.24
C LYS A 40 -11.21 4.43 -7.37
N THR A 41 -10.95 5.30 -6.40
CA THR A 41 -9.68 6.01 -6.25
C THR A 41 -9.25 5.98 -4.79
N SER A 42 -7.96 5.77 -4.53
CA SER A 42 -7.38 5.96 -3.20
C SER A 42 -5.98 6.51 -3.29
N CYS A 43 -5.57 7.24 -2.26
CA CYS A 43 -4.20 7.73 -2.10
C CYS A 43 -3.78 7.55 -0.65
N VAL A 44 -2.73 6.75 -0.43
CA VAL A 44 -2.22 6.41 0.91
C VAL A 44 -0.70 6.54 0.93
N ARG A 45 -0.08 6.52 2.11
CA ARG A 45 1.38 6.42 2.24
C ARG A 45 1.77 5.19 3.04
N ARG A 46 2.75 4.44 2.55
CA ARG A 46 3.23 3.22 3.21
C ARG A 46 4.75 3.15 3.18
N ARG A 47 5.37 2.74 4.28
CA ARG A 47 6.82 2.51 4.37
C ARG A 47 7.18 1.09 3.98
N TYR A 48 8.44 0.86 3.61
CA TYR A 48 8.93 -0.43 3.12
C TYR A 48 8.63 -1.61 4.07
N SER A 49 8.78 -1.42 5.39
CA SER A 49 8.51 -2.50 6.36
C SER A 49 7.03 -2.92 6.38
N GLU A 50 6.10 -2.03 6.00
CA GLU A 50 4.69 -2.41 5.87
C GLU A 50 4.43 -3.24 4.61
N PHE A 51 5.17 -3.00 3.52
CA PHE A 51 5.15 -3.87 2.36
C PHE A 51 5.69 -5.27 2.70
N GLU A 52 6.75 -5.36 3.51
CA GLU A 52 7.26 -6.66 3.99
C GLU A 52 6.20 -7.43 4.77
N TRP A 53 5.46 -6.73 5.64
CA TRP A 53 4.33 -7.31 6.34
C TRP A 53 3.25 -7.78 5.37
N LEU A 54 2.86 -6.94 4.40
CA LEU A 54 1.83 -7.29 3.41
C LEU A 54 2.23 -8.53 2.61
N ARG A 55 3.46 -8.59 2.07
CA ARG A 55 3.95 -9.75 1.33
C ARG A 55 3.90 -11.03 2.16
N LYS A 56 4.32 -10.98 3.44
CA LYS A 56 4.25 -12.14 4.34
C LYS A 56 2.81 -12.63 4.55
N LYS A 57 1.85 -11.70 4.66
CA LYS A 57 0.43 -12.03 4.84
C LYS A 57 -0.18 -12.61 3.58
N LEU A 58 0.04 -11.98 2.42
CA LEU A 58 -0.37 -12.51 1.13
C LEU A 58 0.21 -13.90 0.89
N GLN A 59 1.50 -14.12 1.18
CA GLN A 59 2.13 -15.43 0.99
C GLN A 59 1.51 -16.51 1.86
N LYS A 60 1.10 -16.17 3.09
CA LYS A 60 0.40 -17.10 3.98
C LYS A 60 -0.99 -17.47 3.44
N ASN A 61 -1.67 -16.51 2.82
CA ASN A 61 -3.07 -16.65 2.39
C ASN A 61 -3.21 -17.14 0.94
N ALA A 62 -2.16 -17.04 0.11
CA ALA A 62 -2.17 -17.37 -1.32
C ALA A 62 -2.01 -18.87 -1.62
N GLY A 63 -1.80 -19.72 -0.62
CA GLY A 63 -1.58 -21.16 -0.80
C GLY A 63 -0.32 -21.44 -1.64
N LEU A 64 -0.49 -22.07 -2.80
CA LEU A 64 0.60 -22.40 -3.72
C LEU A 64 0.91 -21.30 -4.75
N VAL A 65 0.10 -20.24 -4.81
CA VAL A 65 0.32 -19.14 -5.76
C VAL A 65 1.52 -18.29 -5.28
N PRO A 66 2.57 -18.11 -6.10
CA PRO A 66 3.74 -17.35 -5.70
C PRO A 66 3.41 -15.87 -5.57
N VAL A 67 3.75 -15.28 -4.41
CA VAL A 67 3.62 -13.83 -4.21
C VAL A 67 4.90 -13.13 -4.70
N PRO A 68 4.79 -12.05 -5.50
CA PRO A 68 5.94 -11.33 -6.01
C PRO A 68 6.94 -10.91 -4.92
N ASP A 69 8.22 -10.92 -5.26
CA ASP A 69 9.28 -10.47 -4.36
C ASP A 69 9.29 -8.95 -4.20
N LEU A 70 9.72 -8.50 -3.03
CA LEU A 70 10.01 -7.10 -2.77
C LEU A 70 11.44 -6.77 -3.21
N PRO A 71 11.74 -5.50 -3.55
CA PRO A 71 13.12 -5.10 -3.80
C PRO A 71 13.98 -5.39 -2.56
N GLY A 72 15.19 -5.90 -2.79
CA GLY A 72 16.09 -6.30 -1.71
C GLY A 72 16.35 -5.18 -0.69
N LYS A 73 16.57 -5.58 0.57
CA LYS A 73 17.12 -4.68 1.59
C LYS A 73 18.54 -4.34 1.18
N SER A 74 18.82 -3.09 0.80
CA SER A 74 20.21 -2.71 0.57
C SER A 74 20.91 -2.58 1.91
N PHE A 75 22.02 -3.29 2.07
CA PHE A 75 22.96 -3.18 3.19
C PHE A 75 24.11 -2.21 2.87
N PHE A 76 24.19 -1.70 1.63
CA PHE A 76 25.27 -0.83 1.16
C PHE A 76 24.66 0.38 0.45
N SER A 77 24.87 1.58 1.00
CA SER A 77 24.35 2.83 0.45
C SER A 77 25.48 3.56 -0.29
N PHE A 78 25.55 3.41 -1.61
CA PHE A 78 26.46 4.20 -2.44
C PHE A 78 25.83 5.49 -2.99
N ASN A 79 24.50 5.65 -2.92
CA ASN A 79 23.82 6.95 -3.03
C ASN A 79 22.37 6.81 -2.51
N ASN A 80 21.89 7.75 -1.68
CA ASN A 80 20.56 7.64 -1.04
C ASN A 80 19.42 7.71 -2.07
N GLU A 81 19.54 8.60 -3.07
CA GLU A 81 18.50 8.80 -4.10
C GLU A 81 18.34 7.60 -5.02
N ASP A 82 19.44 7.05 -5.56
CA ASP A 82 19.41 5.86 -6.42
C ASP A 82 18.80 4.65 -5.71
N PHE A 83 19.10 4.51 -4.41
CA PHE A 83 18.52 3.47 -3.58
C PHE A 83 17.01 3.65 -3.40
N LEU A 84 16.57 4.87 -3.08
CA LEU A 84 15.14 5.17 -2.91
C LEU A 84 14.37 4.97 -4.22
N GLU A 85 14.92 5.38 -5.35
CA GLU A 85 14.28 5.19 -6.65
C GLU A 85 14.23 3.71 -7.06
N LYS A 86 15.32 2.96 -6.85
CA LYS A 86 15.34 1.51 -7.09
C LYS A 86 14.30 0.79 -6.23
N ARG A 87 14.19 1.18 -4.96
CA ARG A 87 13.17 0.65 -4.04
C ARG A 87 11.76 1.03 -4.52
N ARG A 88 11.50 2.29 -4.86
CA ARG A 88 10.20 2.74 -5.40
C ARG A 88 9.78 1.93 -6.63
N ARG A 89 10.70 1.72 -7.59
CA ARG A 89 10.45 0.87 -8.78
C ARG A 89 10.13 -0.58 -8.41
N GLY A 90 10.85 -1.16 -7.46
CA GLY A 90 10.56 -2.52 -7.00
C GLY A 90 9.19 -2.63 -6.31
N LEU A 91 8.81 -1.64 -5.50
CA LEU A 91 7.49 -1.57 -4.88
C LEU A 91 6.37 -1.40 -5.92
N GLN A 92 6.62 -0.60 -6.97
CA GLN A 92 5.71 -0.47 -8.12
C GLN A 92 5.47 -1.83 -8.79
N VAL A 93 6.54 -2.53 -9.17
CA VAL A 93 6.45 -3.85 -9.82
C VAL A 93 5.75 -4.88 -8.92
N PHE A 94 6.02 -4.84 -7.62
CA PHE A 94 5.33 -5.69 -6.64
C PHE A 94 3.81 -5.45 -6.67
N LEU A 95 3.36 -4.20 -6.54
CA LEU A 95 1.93 -3.89 -6.54
C LEU A 95 1.28 -4.18 -7.90
N ASP A 96 1.94 -3.85 -9.01
CA ASP A 96 1.41 -4.15 -10.36
C ASP A 96 1.11 -5.64 -10.51
N LYS A 97 1.98 -6.53 -10.01
CA LYS A 97 1.74 -7.97 -10.06
C LYS A 97 0.64 -8.42 -9.07
N VAL A 98 0.68 -7.92 -7.84
CA VAL A 98 -0.28 -8.27 -6.78
C VAL A 98 -1.72 -7.92 -7.17
N VAL A 99 -1.96 -6.72 -7.71
CA VAL A 99 -3.32 -6.28 -8.09
C VAL A 99 -3.88 -6.98 -9.33
N HIS A 100 -3.07 -7.74 -10.06
CA HIS A 100 -3.51 -8.60 -11.17
C HIS A 100 -3.57 -10.09 -10.79
N THR A 101 -3.35 -10.42 -9.50
CA THR A 101 -3.38 -11.79 -9.00
C THR A 101 -4.67 -12.01 -8.19
N THR A 102 -5.62 -12.78 -8.74
CA THR A 102 -6.98 -12.94 -8.17
C THR A 102 -6.99 -13.37 -6.70
N VAL A 103 -6.12 -14.31 -6.30
CA VAL A 103 -6.06 -14.76 -4.89
C VAL A 103 -5.58 -13.66 -3.94
N CYS A 104 -4.73 -12.74 -4.42
CA CYS A 104 -4.32 -11.58 -3.63
C CYS A 104 -5.46 -10.55 -3.54
N LEU A 105 -6.24 -10.37 -4.60
CA LEU A 105 -7.41 -9.49 -4.61
C LEU A 105 -8.54 -9.95 -3.69
N SER A 106 -8.62 -11.23 -3.33
CA SER A 106 -9.58 -11.70 -2.32
C SER A 106 -9.15 -11.41 -0.87
N ASP A 107 -7.91 -10.95 -0.65
CA ASP A 107 -7.41 -10.66 0.69
C ASP A 107 -7.79 -9.25 1.15
N SER A 108 -8.62 -9.15 2.19
CA SER A 108 -9.08 -7.87 2.75
C SER A 108 -7.94 -7.02 3.33
N GLN A 109 -6.82 -7.64 3.74
CA GLN A 109 -5.65 -6.91 4.21
C GLN A 109 -5.00 -6.11 3.08
N LEU A 110 -5.03 -6.59 1.83
CA LEU A 110 -4.56 -5.83 0.66
C LEU A 110 -5.41 -4.59 0.44
N HIS A 111 -6.74 -4.73 0.53
CA HIS A 111 -7.67 -3.62 0.35
C HIS A 111 -7.49 -2.55 1.43
N LEU A 112 -7.41 -2.95 2.70
CA LEU A 112 -7.14 -2.00 3.78
C LEU A 112 -5.76 -1.33 3.63
N PHE A 113 -4.75 -2.05 3.16
CA PHE A 113 -3.42 -1.50 2.92
C PHE A 113 -3.43 -0.42 1.82
N LEU A 114 -4.14 -0.65 0.72
CA LEU A 114 -4.18 0.24 -0.45
C LEU A 114 -5.22 1.37 -0.33
N GLN A 115 -6.28 1.17 0.44
CA GLN A 115 -7.45 2.07 0.44
C GLN A 115 -7.72 2.75 1.78
N THR A 116 -6.86 2.52 2.79
CA THR A 116 -6.90 3.24 4.08
C THR A 116 -5.51 3.61 4.57
N GLN A 117 -5.43 4.54 5.52
CA GLN A 117 -4.22 4.83 6.28
C GLN A 117 -4.17 4.09 7.64
N LEU A 118 -4.91 2.99 7.81
CA LEU A 118 -4.90 2.25 9.07
C LEU A 118 -3.50 1.70 9.38
N PRO A 119 -3.02 1.79 10.64
CA PRO A 119 -1.83 1.08 11.08
C PRO A 119 -2.01 -0.43 10.93
N ILE A 120 -0.91 -1.17 10.77
CA ILE A 120 -0.92 -2.63 10.61
C ILE A 120 -1.74 -3.34 11.69
N GLY A 121 -1.59 -2.95 12.97
CA GLY A 121 -2.35 -3.55 14.06
C GLY A 121 -3.86 -3.45 13.84
N HIS A 122 -4.34 -2.26 13.49
CA HIS A 122 -5.75 -2.02 13.18
C HIS A 122 -6.23 -2.76 11.92
N ILE A 123 -5.37 -2.96 10.92
CA ILE A 123 -5.71 -3.81 9.78
C ILE A 123 -5.97 -5.24 10.25
N GLN A 124 -5.10 -5.78 11.11
CA GLN A 124 -5.25 -7.13 11.66
C GLN A 124 -6.50 -7.26 12.53
N ASP A 125 -6.74 -6.31 13.41
CA ASP A 125 -7.93 -6.29 14.27
C ASP A 125 -9.21 -6.23 13.42
N CYS A 126 -9.21 -5.42 12.36
CA CYS A 126 -10.37 -5.28 11.48
C CYS A 126 -10.71 -6.57 10.73
N VAL A 127 -9.71 -7.26 10.16
CA VAL A 127 -9.96 -8.53 9.45
C VAL A 127 -10.31 -9.68 10.40
N GLN A 128 -10.01 -9.56 11.69
CA GLN A 128 -10.40 -10.51 12.73
C GLN A 128 -11.77 -10.18 13.37
N GLY A 129 -12.41 -9.08 12.98
CA GLY A 129 -13.68 -8.65 13.57
C GLY A 129 -13.54 -8.06 14.98
N LEU A 130 -12.34 -7.59 15.35
CA LEU A 130 -12.04 -6.98 16.65
C LEU A 130 -12.21 -5.45 16.66
N THR A 131 -12.55 -4.85 15.52
CA THR A 131 -12.88 -3.41 15.42
C THR A 131 -14.38 -3.18 15.39
N PRO A 132 -14.86 -2.00 15.83
CA PRO A 132 -16.30 -1.66 15.76
C PRO A 132 -16.80 -1.33 14.35
N TYR A 133 -15.92 -1.37 13.34
CA TYR A 133 -16.22 -1.09 11.93
C TYR A 133 -15.77 -2.26 11.05
N SER A 134 -16.44 -2.44 9.92
CA SER A 134 -16.05 -3.43 8.91
C SER A 134 -14.92 -2.93 8.01
N VAL A 135 -14.38 -3.83 7.19
CA VAL A 135 -13.41 -3.49 6.13
C VAL A 135 -13.98 -2.42 5.19
N THR A 136 -15.23 -2.59 4.77
CA THR A 136 -15.92 -1.67 3.86
C THR A 136 -16.11 -0.31 4.51
N ASP A 137 -16.54 -0.27 5.78
CA ASP A 137 -16.74 0.99 6.51
C ASP A 137 -15.43 1.75 6.67
N ALA A 138 -14.33 1.06 6.98
CA ALA A 138 -13.01 1.67 7.09
C ALA A 138 -12.56 2.32 5.77
N ILE A 139 -12.78 1.63 4.64
CA ILE A 139 -12.42 2.14 3.31
C ILE A 139 -13.30 3.33 2.91
N LEU A 140 -14.61 3.21 3.08
CA LEU A 140 -15.54 4.29 2.74
C LEU A 140 -15.33 5.53 3.61
N THR A 141 -15.07 5.35 4.91
CA THR A 141 -14.73 6.44 5.83
C THR A 141 -13.44 7.14 5.44
N TYR A 142 -12.42 6.38 5.03
CA TYR A 142 -11.18 6.98 4.56
C TYR A 142 -11.38 7.74 3.23
N ALA A 143 -12.13 7.14 2.30
CA ALA A 143 -12.40 7.73 0.98
C ALA A 143 -13.25 9.00 1.06
N SER A 144 -14.21 9.08 1.99
CA SER A 144 -15.02 10.28 2.24
C SER A 144 -14.28 11.37 3.01
N SER A 145 -13.15 11.03 3.65
CA SER A 145 -12.34 11.99 4.38
C SER A 145 -11.43 12.81 3.45
N ASN A 146 -11.13 14.06 3.85
CA ASN A 146 -10.12 14.88 3.17
C ASN A 146 -8.69 14.31 3.27
N ARG A 147 -8.47 13.20 4.00
CA ARG A 147 -7.13 12.63 4.20
C ARG A 147 -6.55 12.07 2.91
N GLY A 148 -7.35 11.38 2.09
CA GLY A 148 -6.89 10.88 0.79
C GLY A 148 -6.52 12.02 -0.17
N LEU A 149 -7.32 13.10 -0.16
CA LEU A 149 -7.04 14.32 -0.93
C LEU A 149 -5.78 15.04 -0.45
N ALA A 150 -5.59 15.15 0.87
CA ALA A 150 -4.37 15.71 1.45
C ALA A 150 -3.13 14.93 0.97
N GLN A 151 -3.17 13.58 1.00
CA GLN A 151 -2.08 12.76 0.46
C GLN A 151 -1.88 12.94 -1.06
N ALA A 152 -2.93 13.28 -1.80
CA ALA A 152 -2.86 13.53 -3.23
C ALA A 152 -2.21 14.89 -3.57
N GLN A 153 -2.48 15.93 -2.79
CA GLN A 153 -2.15 17.33 -3.12
C GLN A 153 -0.71 17.76 -2.80
N TYR A 154 0.00 17.10 -1.87
CA TYR A 154 1.35 17.55 -1.54
C TYR A 154 2.42 17.28 -2.63
N SER A 155 2.07 16.82 -3.83
CA SER A 155 3.01 16.51 -4.92
C SER A 155 3.39 17.72 -5.80
N VAL A 156 3.02 18.94 -5.42
CA VAL A 156 3.41 20.16 -6.15
C VAL A 156 3.93 21.20 -5.16
N THR A 157 5.25 21.23 -4.98
CA THR A 157 6.03 22.47 -4.83
C THR A 157 7.43 22.19 -5.31
#